data_AF-A0A9X2KTP5-F1
#
_entry.id   AF-A0A9X2KTP5-F1
#
_cell.length_a   1.000
_cell.length_b   1.000
_cell.length_c   1.000
_cell.angle_alpha   90.00
_cell.angle_beta   90.00
_cell.angle_gamma   90.00
#
_symmetry.space_group_name_H-M   'P 1'
#
loop_
_entity.id
_entity.type
_entity.pdbx_description
1 polymer ?
#
loop_
_entity_poly.entity_id
_entity_poly.type
_entity_poly.pdbx_seq_one_letter_code
_entity_poly.pdbx_strand_id
1 'polypeptide(L)'
;MKMMNKKVLASAVAASAIALSAVAPSASAAEVSASVGAANMYYWRGMDLGAGDAAISGDLSVSAGGFYGGLWGSSGDAALGTEYDIYAGYGAEMGDFRFDVSAWSYVYPETDTNPGDLMEVVASVGFGPVDFTYYDNIEGDEDYWYATAAVTMGDFGLLYGQHDFTDGTEYSHVDLSYAFNDNLSFTVGVPVEDEGGPNDNAKFIVSLSLPIEF
;
A
#
# COMPACT_ATOMS: atom_id res chain seq x y z
N MET A 1 -28.85 7.84 -15.11
CA MET A 1 -28.66 7.20 -13.78
C MET A 1 -27.94 8.22 -12.91
N LYS A 2 -28.48 8.62 -11.76
CA LYS A 2 -27.87 9.66 -10.92
C LYS A 2 -26.71 9.01 -10.17
N MET A 3 -25.47 9.40 -10.48
CA MET A 3 -24.27 8.90 -9.80
C MET A 3 -24.39 9.25 -8.31
N MET A 4 -24.14 8.27 -7.45
CA MET A 4 -24.18 8.44 -6.01
C MET A 4 -22.93 9.24 -5.57
N ASN A 5 -23.11 10.20 -4.67
CA ASN A 5 -22.02 11.07 -4.20
C ASN A 5 -20.93 10.21 -3.52
N LYS A 6 -19.66 10.35 -3.92
CA LYS A 6 -18.51 9.57 -3.39
C LYS A 6 -18.45 9.63 -1.84
N LYS A 7 -18.82 10.76 -1.23
CA LYS A 7 -18.92 10.92 0.24
C LYS A 7 -20.02 10.07 0.89
N VAL A 8 -21.10 9.79 0.15
CA VAL A 8 -22.18 8.88 0.58
C VAL A 8 -21.76 7.41 0.43
N LEU A 9 -20.89 7.11 -0.55
CA LEU A 9 -20.33 5.77 -0.71
C LEU A 9 -19.32 5.45 0.41
N ALA A 10 -18.40 6.36 0.72
CA ALA A 10 -17.44 6.22 1.82
C ALA A 10 -18.14 6.03 3.18
N SER A 11 -19.20 6.81 3.46
CA SER A 11 -20.00 6.67 4.68
C SER A 11 -20.86 5.40 4.70
N ALA A 12 -21.32 4.91 3.55
CA ALA A 12 -22.03 3.62 3.44
C ALA A 12 -21.08 2.42 3.63
N VAL A 13 -19.85 2.48 3.14
CA VAL A 13 -18.81 1.45 3.37
C VAL A 13 -18.43 1.41 4.85
N ALA A 14 -18.20 2.56 5.48
CA ALA A 14 -17.95 2.65 6.92
C ALA A 14 -19.11 2.09 7.76
N ALA A 15 -20.36 2.37 7.37
CA ALA A 15 -21.54 1.82 8.05
C ALA A 15 -21.73 0.30 7.84
N SER A 16 -21.32 -0.22 6.67
CA SER A 16 -21.39 -1.64 6.33
C SER A 16 -20.33 -2.46 7.07
N ALA A 17 -19.13 -1.90 7.27
CA ALA A 17 -18.08 -2.48 8.09
C ALA A 17 -18.54 -2.66 9.56
N ILE A 18 -19.34 -1.73 10.08
CA ILE A 18 -19.95 -1.85 11.41
C ILE A 18 -21.00 -2.96 11.45
N ALA A 19 -21.78 -3.18 10.38
CA ALA A 19 -22.82 -4.22 10.35
C ALA A 19 -22.24 -5.65 10.28
N LEU A 20 -21.05 -5.84 9.71
CA LEU A 20 -20.34 -7.12 9.68
C LEU A 20 -19.71 -7.51 11.04
N SER A 21 -19.58 -6.55 11.97
CA SER A 21 -19.08 -6.81 13.33
C SER A 21 -20.05 -7.59 14.25
N ALA A 22 -21.25 -7.93 13.76
CA ALA A 22 -22.26 -8.70 14.51
C ALA A 22 -21.95 -10.20 14.65
N VAL A 23 -20.89 -10.70 14.02
CA VAL A 23 -20.30 -12.01 14.34
C VAL A 23 -19.24 -11.76 15.42
N ALA A 24 -19.59 -12.03 16.67
CA ALA A 24 -18.68 -11.85 17.80
C ALA A 24 -17.31 -12.50 17.50
N PRO A 25 -16.22 -11.73 17.39
CA PRO A 25 -14.89 -12.34 17.34
C PRO A 25 -14.71 -13.12 18.64
N SER A 26 -14.33 -14.39 18.54
CA SER A 26 -13.66 -15.07 19.65
C SER A 26 -12.58 -14.12 20.16
N ALA A 27 -12.51 -13.89 21.47
CA ALA A 27 -11.55 -12.98 22.10
C ALA A 27 -10.10 -13.39 21.74
N SER A 28 -9.62 -12.95 20.58
CA SER A 28 -8.24 -12.99 20.15
C SER A 28 -7.56 -11.84 20.88
N ALA A 29 -6.47 -12.16 21.58
CA ALA A 29 -5.65 -11.12 22.19
C ALA A 29 -5.16 -10.19 21.08
N ALA A 30 -5.19 -8.88 21.32
CA ALA A 30 -4.62 -7.93 20.38
C ALA A 30 -3.12 -8.24 20.22
N GLU A 31 -2.68 -8.39 18.98
CA GLU A 31 -1.28 -8.59 18.63
C GLU A 31 -0.68 -7.24 18.27
N VAL A 32 0.48 -6.91 18.85
CA VAL A 32 1.22 -5.69 18.53
C VAL A 32 2.48 -6.11 17.78
N SER A 33 2.69 -5.51 16.62
CA SER A 33 3.85 -5.76 15.77
C SER A 33 4.58 -4.45 15.48
N ALA A 34 5.91 -4.52 15.38
CA ALA A 34 6.74 -3.39 14.99
C ALA A 34 7.90 -3.85 14.10
N SER A 35 8.31 -2.99 13.18
CA SER A 35 9.48 -3.25 12.33
C SER A 35 10.22 -1.96 11.97
N VAL A 36 11.49 -2.13 11.56
CA VAL A 36 12.28 -1.07 10.92
C VAL A 36 12.81 -1.58 9.59
N GLY A 37 12.79 -0.71 8.59
CA GLY A 37 13.20 -1.01 7.23
C GLY A 37 14.29 -0.06 6.71
N ALA A 38 15.04 -0.53 5.73
CA ALA A 38 15.95 0.28 4.94
C ALA A 38 15.96 -0.19 3.49
N ALA A 39 15.95 0.74 2.55
CA ALA A 39 16.07 0.47 1.12
C ALA A 39 17.04 1.45 0.47
N ASN A 40 17.65 1.03 -0.65
CA ASN A 40 18.56 1.90 -1.41
C ASN A 40 17.85 3.05 -2.14
N MET A 41 16.51 3.08 -2.17
CA MET A 41 15.68 4.16 -2.69
C MET A 41 14.27 4.10 -2.09
N TYR A 42 13.52 5.21 -2.14
CA TYR A 42 12.07 5.17 -1.83
C TYR A 42 11.29 4.71 -3.07
N TYR A 43 11.17 3.39 -3.23
CA TYR A 43 10.45 2.80 -4.36
C TYR A 43 8.96 2.68 -4.06
N TRP A 44 8.15 3.51 -4.69
CA TRP A 44 6.70 3.54 -4.56
C TRP A 44 6.05 3.22 -5.91
N ARG A 45 5.42 2.04 -6.00
CA ARG A 45 4.56 1.66 -7.14
C ARG A 45 5.22 1.94 -8.50
N GLY A 46 6.41 1.39 -8.73
CA GLY A 46 7.11 1.62 -10.00
C GLY A 46 7.96 2.88 -10.08
N MET A 47 7.89 3.79 -9.09
CA MET A 47 8.58 5.08 -9.12
C MET A 47 9.59 5.21 -7.98
N ASP A 48 10.67 5.95 -8.23
CA ASP A 48 11.63 6.34 -7.19
C ASP A 48 11.29 7.75 -6.71
N LEU A 49 10.62 7.82 -5.55
CA LEU A 49 10.24 9.07 -4.90
C LEU A 49 11.41 9.71 -4.15
N GLY A 50 12.47 8.95 -3.86
CA GLY A 50 13.64 9.41 -3.11
C GLY A 50 14.67 10.14 -3.98
N ALA A 51 14.44 10.26 -5.29
CA ALA A 51 15.39 10.83 -6.25
C ALA A 51 16.81 10.20 -6.16
N GLY A 52 16.88 8.90 -5.88
CA GLY A 52 18.12 8.14 -5.70
C GLY A 52 18.66 8.11 -4.27
N ASP A 53 18.05 8.82 -3.33
CA ASP A 53 18.42 8.75 -1.91
C ASP A 53 17.80 7.52 -1.23
N ALA A 54 18.57 6.92 -0.32
CA ALA A 54 18.14 5.76 0.45
C ALA A 54 16.99 6.12 1.41
N ALA A 55 16.06 5.18 1.61
CA ALA A 55 14.93 5.34 2.52
C ALA A 55 15.11 4.49 3.78
N ILE A 56 14.77 5.06 4.93
CA ILE A 56 14.60 4.34 6.20
C ILE A 56 13.14 4.44 6.60
N SER A 57 12.54 3.31 6.98
CA SER A 57 11.14 3.25 7.36
C SER A 57 10.90 2.51 8.67
N GLY A 58 9.71 2.66 9.23
CA GLY A 58 9.25 1.92 10.39
C GLY A 58 7.74 1.70 10.34
N ASP A 59 7.29 0.60 10.95
CA ASP A 59 5.88 0.27 11.10
C ASP A 59 5.58 -0.09 12.57
N LEU A 60 4.40 0.32 13.04
CA LEU A 60 3.81 -0.11 14.30
C LEU A 60 2.32 -0.40 14.08
N SER A 61 1.91 -1.62 14.35
CA SER A 61 0.53 -2.07 14.12
C SER A 61 -0.05 -2.84 15.29
N VAL A 62 -1.37 -2.79 15.39
CA VAL A 62 -2.18 -3.63 16.27
C VAL A 62 -3.24 -4.37 15.45
N SER A 63 -3.44 -5.66 15.74
CA SER A 63 -4.46 -6.48 15.07
C SER A 63 -5.27 -7.31 16.07
N ALA A 64 -6.54 -7.56 15.75
CA ALA A 64 -7.43 -8.43 16.52
C ALA A 64 -8.59 -8.93 15.66
N GLY A 65 -8.71 -10.26 15.49
CA GLY A 65 -9.87 -10.86 14.83
C GLY A 65 -10.11 -10.39 13.39
N GLY A 66 -9.03 -10.16 12.63
CA GLY A 66 -9.05 -9.68 11.24
C GLY A 66 -9.03 -8.15 11.11
N PHE A 67 -9.42 -7.40 12.15
CA PHE A 67 -9.24 -5.96 12.18
C PHE A 67 -7.79 -5.63 12.48
N TYR A 68 -7.27 -4.56 11.87
CA TYR A 68 -5.97 -4.02 12.19
C TYR A 68 -5.94 -2.51 12.00
N GLY A 69 -4.92 -1.88 12.57
CA GLY A 69 -4.56 -0.50 12.29
C GLY A 69 -3.18 -0.16 12.83
N GLY A 70 -2.57 0.87 12.29
CA GLY A 70 -1.19 1.17 12.58
C GLY A 70 -0.72 2.51 12.06
N LEU A 71 0.58 2.72 12.27
CA LEU A 71 1.34 3.83 11.77
C LEU A 71 2.51 3.30 10.97
N TRP A 72 2.70 3.85 9.78
CA TRP A 72 3.92 3.67 9.01
C TRP A 72 4.64 5.02 8.93
N GLY A 73 5.96 5.01 8.80
CA GLY A 73 6.71 6.24 8.56
C GLY A 73 7.99 6.01 7.80
N SER A 74 8.45 7.02 7.08
CA SER A 74 9.64 6.97 6.24
C SER A 74 10.42 8.28 6.26
N SER A 75 11.73 8.18 6.04
CA SER A 75 12.61 9.32 5.77
C SER A 75 12.21 10.10 4.52
N GLY A 76 11.33 9.52 3.68
CA GLY A 76 10.41 10.28 2.87
C GLY A 76 10.75 10.42 1.39
N ASP A 77 9.96 11.29 0.77
CA ASP A 77 9.91 11.66 -0.63
C ASP A 77 10.78 12.91 -0.86
N ALA A 78 11.50 12.96 -1.98
CA ALA A 78 12.42 14.06 -2.29
C ALA A 78 11.72 15.41 -2.53
N ALA A 79 10.45 15.39 -2.94
CA ALA A 79 9.61 16.56 -3.16
C ALA A 79 8.76 16.93 -1.94
N LEU A 80 8.28 15.96 -1.16
CA LEU A 80 7.34 16.18 -0.05
C LEU A 80 7.97 16.06 1.35
N GLY A 81 9.22 15.60 1.44
CA GLY A 81 9.93 15.42 2.71
C GLY A 81 9.51 14.13 3.43
N THR A 82 9.71 14.11 4.75
CA THR A 82 9.33 12.98 5.60
C THR A 82 7.83 12.65 5.51
N GLU A 83 7.49 11.36 5.63
CA GLU A 83 6.12 10.87 5.52
C GLU A 83 5.76 10.00 6.72
N TYR A 84 4.52 10.12 7.19
CA TYR A 84 3.91 9.09 8.01
C TYR A 84 2.47 8.83 7.60
N ASP A 85 2.06 7.59 7.71
CA ASP A 85 0.73 7.14 7.33
C ASP A 85 -0.03 6.63 8.54
N ILE A 86 -1.34 6.84 8.52
CA ILE A 86 -2.27 6.25 9.48
C ILE A 86 -3.18 5.33 8.70
N TYR A 87 -3.27 4.07 9.11
CA TYR A 87 -4.09 3.09 8.41
C TYR A 87 -4.94 2.25 9.36
N ALA A 88 -6.06 1.77 8.83
CA ALA A 88 -6.89 0.76 9.46
C ALA A 88 -7.60 -0.09 8.40
N GLY A 89 -7.82 -1.35 8.71
CA GLY A 89 -8.43 -2.27 7.76
C GLY A 89 -9.03 -3.52 8.39
N TYR A 90 -9.59 -4.35 7.52
CA TYR A 90 -10.06 -5.68 7.85
C TYR A 90 -9.63 -6.65 6.76
N GLY A 91 -8.91 -7.69 7.18
CA GLY A 91 -8.48 -8.78 6.32
C GLY A 91 -8.94 -10.13 6.86
N ALA A 92 -9.20 -11.07 5.96
CA ALA A 92 -9.47 -12.45 6.34
C ALA A 92 -8.98 -13.44 5.29
N GLU A 93 -8.63 -14.63 5.77
CA GLU A 93 -8.18 -15.75 4.96
C GLU A 93 -9.08 -16.96 5.19
N MET A 94 -9.45 -17.64 4.10
CA MET A 94 -10.29 -18.83 4.09
C MET A 94 -9.69 -19.88 3.15
N GLY A 95 -8.78 -20.69 3.69
CA GLY A 95 -7.98 -21.60 2.87
C GLY A 95 -7.07 -20.80 1.94
N ASP A 96 -7.12 -21.08 0.64
CA ASP A 96 -6.29 -20.38 -0.34
C ASP A 96 -6.82 -19.00 -0.73
N PHE A 97 -8.08 -18.67 -0.36
CA PHE A 97 -8.68 -17.38 -0.63
C PHE A 97 -8.36 -16.38 0.48
N ARG A 98 -8.00 -15.16 0.10
CA ARG A 98 -7.79 -14.03 1.00
C ARG A 98 -8.44 -12.77 0.46
N PHE A 99 -8.86 -11.88 1.35
CA PHE A 99 -9.25 -10.53 0.99
C PHE A 99 -8.83 -9.54 2.07
N ASP A 100 -8.67 -8.29 1.66
CA ASP A 100 -8.39 -7.16 2.56
C ASP A 100 -9.12 -5.92 2.05
N VAL A 101 -9.61 -5.10 2.99
CA VAL A 101 -10.03 -3.73 2.71
C VAL A 101 -9.46 -2.82 3.79
N SER A 102 -8.79 -1.75 3.38
CA SER A 102 -8.19 -0.76 4.27
C SER A 102 -8.43 0.68 3.81
N ALA A 103 -8.28 1.60 4.74
CA ALA A 103 -8.22 3.03 4.50
C ALA A 103 -6.89 3.57 5.04
N TRP A 104 -6.27 4.45 4.26
CA TRP A 104 -4.97 5.04 4.53
C TRP A 104 -5.11 6.56 4.49
N SER A 105 -4.41 7.25 5.40
CA SER A 105 -4.20 8.69 5.37
C SER A 105 -2.71 8.96 5.32
N TYR A 106 -2.27 9.63 4.27
CA TYR A 106 -0.88 9.99 4.03
C TYR A 106 -0.61 11.39 4.57
N VAL A 107 0.49 11.56 5.32
CA VAL A 107 0.80 12.81 5.99
C VAL A 107 2.24 13.20 5.73
N TYR A 108 2.43 14.45 5.27
CA TYR A 108 3.74 15.02 4.96
C TYR A 108 3.95 16.26 5.84
N PRO A 109 4.65 16.16 6.99
CA PRO A 109 4.75 17.24 7.97
C PRO A 109 5.49 18.49 7.51
N GLU A 110 6.28 18.35 6.43
CA GLU A 110 7.03 19.44 5.82
C GLU A 110 6.20 20.21 4.77
N THR A 111 5.00 19.71 4.48
CA THR A 111 3.99 20.37 3.64
C THR A 111 2.74 20.69 4.48
N ASP A 112 1.72 21.26 3.84
CA ASP A 112 0.41 21.51 4.46
C ASP A 112 -0.54 20.29 4.37
N THR A 113 -0.03 19.08 4.16
CA THR A 113 -0.83 17.84 4.09
C THR A 113 -0.98 17.21 5.48
N ASN A 114 -2.17 17.31 6.07
CA ASN A 114 -2.49 16.80 7.40
C ASN A 114 -3.28 15.49 7.35
N PRO A 115 -3.47 14.78 8.49
CA PRO A 115 -4.34 13.62 8.55
C PRO A 115 -5.73 13.91 7.98
N GLY A 116 -6.13 13.14 6.97
CA GLY A 116 -7.40 13.25 6.26
C GLY A 116 -7.36 14.12 5.00
N ASP A 117 -6.26 14.83 4.72
CA ASP A 117 -6.15 15.68 3.52
C ASP A 117 -5.73 14.88 2.26
N LEU A 118 -5.08 13.73 2.45
CA LEU A 118 -4.74 12.77 1.39
C LEU A 118 -5.09 11.36 1.85
N MET A 119 -6.06 10.73 1.20
CA MET A 119 -6.60 9.45 1.64
C MET A 119 -6.85 8.48 0.49
N GLU A 120 -6.56 7.21 0.73
CA GLU A 120 -6.89 6.11 -0.17
C GLU A 120 -7.73 5.04 0.53
N VAL A 121 -8.63 4.42 -0.24
CA VAL A 121 -9.19 3.11 0.11
C VAL A 121 -8.50 2.06 -0.75
N VAL A 122 -8.07 0.99 -0.10
CA VAL A 122 -7.39 -0.13 -0.74
C VAL A 122 -8.25 -1.38 -0.57
N ALA A 123 -8.42 -2.12 -1.65
CA ALA A 123 -9.10 -3.41 -1.62
C ALA A 123 -8.24 -4.44 -2.34
N SER A 124 -8.05 -5.61 -1.72
CA SER A 124 -7.34 -6.72 -2.34
C SER A 124 -8.11 -8.03 -2.25
N VAL A 125 -7.89 -8.89 -3.23
CA VAL A 125 -8.32 -10.28 -3.24
C VAL A 125 -7.19 -11.16 -3.75
N GLY A 126 -7.05 -12.34 -3.17
CA GLY A 126 -6.04 -13.30 -3.58
C GLY A 126 -6.57 -14.72 -3.57
N PHE A 127 -5.99 -15.55 -4.43
CA PHE A 127 -6.25 -16.98 -4.46
C PHE A 127 -4.96 -17.75 -4.79
N GLY A 128 -4.49 -18.57 -3.84
CA GLY A 128 -3.23 -19.27 -3.96
C GLY A 128 -2.09 -18.28 -4.25
N PRO A 129 -1.29 -18.47 -5.32
CA PRO A 129 -0.13 -17.62 -5.60
C PRO A 129 -0.48 -16.25 -6.20
N VAL A 130 -1.76 -15.97 -6.50
CA VAL A 130 -2.17 -14.78 -7.25
C VAL A 130 -2.84 -13.75 -6.34
N ASP A 131 -2.51 -12.48 -6.53
CA ASP A 131 -3.11 -11.32 -5.86
C ASP A 131 -3.56 -10.27 -6.87
N PHE A 132 -4.67 -9.60 -6.54
CA PHE A 132 -5.12 -8.37 -7.19
C PHE A 132 -5.41 -7.32 -6.13
N THR A 133 -4.91 -6.10 -6.34
CA THR A 133 -5.16 -4.97 -5.44
C THR A 133 -5.61 -3.75 -6.24
N TYR A 134 -6.54 -2.98 -5.69
CA TYR A 134 -7.00 -1.71 -6.23
C TYR A 134 -6.93 -0.65 -5.14
N TYR A 135 -6.39 0.51 -5.50
CA TYR A 135 -6.20 1.69 -4.66
C TYR A 135 -7.01 2.82 -5.29
N ASP A 136 -7.91 3.41 -4.52
CA ASP A 136 -8.76 4.52 -4.95
C ASP A 136 -8.44 5.74 -4.09
N ASN A 137 -7.98 6.83 -4.70
CA ASN A 137 -7.85 8.09 -3.97
C ASN A 137 -9.23 8.69 -3.73
N ILE A 138 -9.56 8.83 -2.45
CA ILE A 138 -10.88 9.30 -2.01
C ILE A 138 -10.84 10.74 -1.49
N GLU A 139 -9.65 11.33 -1.30
CA GLU A 139 -9.43 12.72 -0.88
C GLU A 139 -7.97 13.12 -1.18
N GLY A 140 -7.76 14.37 -1.58
CA GLY A 140 -6.44 14.96 -1.85
C GLY A 140 -6.01 14.90 -3.31
N ASP A 141 -6.19 13.77 -3.98
CA ASP A 141 -5.90 13.58 -5.41
C ASP A 141 -7.07 12.88 -6.10
N GLU A 142 -8.24 13.55 -6.05
CA GLU A 142 -9.50 13.00 -6.52
C GLU A 142 -9.39 12.55 -7.99
N ASP A 143 -9.72 11.28 -8.25
CA ASP A 143 -9.65 10.57 -9.55
C ASP A 143 -8.35 9.80 -9.83
N TYR A 144 -7.31 9.92 -8.99
CA TYR A 144 -6.18 8.99 -9.01
C TYR A 144 -6.61 7.57 -8.60
N TRP A 145 -6.17 6.57 -9.37
CA TRP A 145 -6.22 5.17 -8.94
C TRP A 145 -4.95 4.40 -9.32
N TYR A 146 -4.70 3.32 -8.59
CA TYR A 146 -3.64 2.38 -8.88
C TYR A 146 -4.16 0.95 -8.75
N ALA A 147 -3.75 0.04 -9.64
CA ALA A 147 -4.14 -1.36 -9.58
C ALA A 147 -2.97 -2.29 -9.85
N THR A 148 -2.99 -3.46 -9.23
CA THR A 148 -1.96 -4.48 -9.40
C THR A 148 -2.53 -5.86 -9.71
N ALA A 149 -1.74 -6.63 -10.45
CA ALA A 149 -1.86 -8.07 -10.57
C ALA A 149 -0.50 -8.69 -10.25
N ALA A 150 -0.44 -9.56 -9.25
CA ALA A 150 0.81 -10.16 -8.78
C ALA A 150 0.72 -11.68 -8.70
N VAL A 151 1.86 -12.34 -8.90
CA VAL A 151 2.05 -13.78 -8.74
C VAL A 151 3.33 -14.05 -7.95
N THR A 152 3.21 -14.81 -6.86
CA THR A 152 4.35 -15.23 -6.02
C THR A 152 4.54 -16.74 -6.11
N MET A 153 5.75 -17.19 -6.44
CA MET A 153 6.12 -18.60 -6.52
C MET A 153 7.43 -18.87 -5.78
N GLY A 154 7.33 -19.46 -4.59
CA GLY A 154 8.50 -19.62 -3.72
C GLY A 154 9.08 -18.26 -3.39
N ASP A 155 10.38 -18.10 -3.63
CA ASP A 155 11.10 -16.86 -3.33
C ASP A 155 10.96 -15.78 -4.42
N PHE A 156 10.26 -16.06 -5.53
CA PHE A 156 10.13 -15.15 -6.66
C PHE A 156 8.75 -14.51 -6.74
N GLY A 157 8.71 -13.22 -7.08
CA GLY A 157 7.48 -12.48 -7.35
C GLY A 157 7.51 -11.81 -8.73
N LEU A 158 6.36 -11.77 -9.38
CA LEU A 158 6.10 -10.95 -10.57
C LEU A 158 4.89 -10.07 -10.28
N LEU A 159 5.00 -8.77 -10.51
CA LEU A 159 3.89 -7.83 -10.36
C LEU A 159 3.79 -6.97 -11.62
N TYR A 160 2.55 -6.74 -12.07
CA TYR A 160 2.21 -5.65 -12.99
C TYR A 160 1.40 -4.62 -12.20
N GLY A 161 1.79 -3.35 -12.31
CA GLY A 161 1.13 -2.21 -11.69
C GLY A 161 0.73 -1.17 -12.73
N GLN A 162 -0.44 -0.56 -12.57
CA GLN A 162 -0.94 0.49 -13.44
C GLN A 162 -1.52 1.64 -12.63
N HIS A 163 -1.09 2.84 -12.96
CA HIS A 163 -1.57 4.12 -12.49
C HIS A 163 -2.45 4.78 -13.54
N ASP A 164 -3.43 5.51 -13.04
CA ASP A 164 -4.17 6.53 -13.76
C ASP A 164 -4.16 7.76 -12.86
N PHE A 165 -3.44 8.79 -13.30
CA PHE A 165 -3.27 10.02 -12.55
C PHE A 165 -4.39 11.01 -12.86
N THR A 166 -4.67 11.90 -11.91
CA THR A 166 -5.74 12.91 -12.02
C THR A 166 -5.60 13.83 -13.23
N ASP A 167 -4.39 14.02 -13.75
CA ASP A 167 -4.15 14.82 -14.97
C ASP A 167 -4.37 14.05 -16.28
N GLY A 168 -4.77 12.78 -16.20
CA GLY A 168 -5.00 11.87 -17.32
C GLY A 168 -3.74 11.16 -17.81
N THR A 169 -2.61 11.31 -17.12
CA THR A 169 -1.40 10.53 -17.39
C THR A 169 -1.62 9.09 -16.94
N GLU A 170 -1.25 8.13 -17.79
CA GLU A 170 -1.23 6.71 -17.44
C GLU A 170 0.23 6.25 -17.33
N TYR A 171 0.53 5.46 -16.31
CA TYR A 171 1.86 4.87 -16.11
C TYR A 171 1.73 3.41 -15.69
N SER A 172 2.52 2.53 -16.27
CA SER A 172 2.54 1.13 -15.84
C SER A 172 3.96 0.59 -15.70
N HIS A 173 4.11 -0.40 -14.83
CA HIS A 173 5.40 -1.03 -14.56
C HIS A 173 5.25 -2.53 -14.33
N VAL A 174 6.38 -3.22 -14.48
CA VAL A 174 6.54 -4.62 -14.11
C VAL A 174 7.68 -4.75 -13.12
N ASP A 175 7.42 -5.43 -12.02
CA ASP A 175 8.42 -5.75 -11.00
C ASP A 175 8.73 -7.24 -11.02
N LEU A 176 10.01 -7.58 -11.07
CA LEU A 176 10.53 -8.93 -10.81
C LEU A 176 11.28 -8.91 -9.49
N SER A 177 10.80 -9.67 -8.50
CA SER A 177 11.38 -9.71 -7.16
C SER A 177 11.93 -11.09 -6.79
N TYR A 178 12.95 -11.09 -5.93
CA TYR A 178 13.54 -12.27 -5.30
C TYR A 178 13.78 -12.01 -3.81
N ALA A 179 13.18 -12.82 -2.94
CA ALA A 179 13.43 -12.83 -1.51
C ALA A 179 14.63 -13.74 -1.21
N PHE A 180 15.74 -13.17 -0.74
CA PHE A 180 16.88 -13.97 -0.30
C PHE A 180 16.61 -14.66 1.04
N ASN A 181 15.85 -13.99 1.91
CA ASN A 181 15.28 -14.52 3.15
C ASN A 181 14.10 -13.62 3.58
N ASP A 182 13.53 -13.88 4.76
CA ASP A 182 12.40 -13.14 5.32
C ASP A 182 12.65 -11.64 5.51
N ASN A 183 13.91 -11.21 5.54
CA ASN A 183 14.32 -9.84 5.85
C ASN A 183 14.91 -9.10 4.66
N LEU A 184 15.52 -9.78 3.68
CA LEU A 184 16.27 -9.18 2.58
C LEU A 184 15.70 -9.60 1.21
N SER A 185 15.34 -8.62 0.39
CA SER A 185 14.84 -8.83 -0.96
C SER A 185 15.50 -7.92 -2.00
N PHE A 186 15.40 -8.37 -3.25
CA PHE A 186 15.90 -7.67 -4.44
C PHE A 186 14.78 -7.57 -5.47
N THR A 187 14.60 -6.39 -6.04
CA THR A 187 13.57 -6.15 -7.06
C THR A 187 14.17 -5.40 -8.24
N VAL A 188 13.79 -5.80 -9.46
CA VAL A 188 13.98 -5.00 -10.67
C VAL A 188 12.61 -4.50 -11.12
N GLY A 189 12.43 -3.18 -11.10
CA GLY A 189 11.24 -2.52 -11.60
C GLY A 189 11.48 -1.95 -12.99
N VAL A 190 10.58 -2.21 -13.93
CA VAL A 190 10.71 -1.75 -15.32
C VAL A 190 9.43 -1.04 -15.74
N PRO A 191 9.49 0.24 -16.16
CA PRO A 191 8.35 0.92 -16.75
C PRO A 191 7.95 0.25 -18.09
N VAL A 192 6.66 0.10 -18.35
CA VAL A 192 6.11 -0.57 -19.54
C VAL A 192 5.41 0.41 -20.48
N GLU A 193 4.56 1.28 -19.94
CA GLU A 193 3.95 2.39 -20.66
C GLU A 193 4.30 3.69 -19.95
N ASP A 194 4.85 4.62 -20.74
CA ASP A 194 5.39 5.90 -20.27
C ASP A 194 4.99 7.01 -21.26
N GLU A 195 3.69 7.23 -21.43
CA GLU A 195 3.17 8.40 -22.15
C GLU A 195 3.21 9.62 -21.20
N GLY A 196 4.42 10.09 -20.86
CA GLY A 196 4.64 11.30 -20.05
C GLY A 196 4.81 11.08 -18.54
N GLY A 197 5.06 9.85 -18.11
CA GLY A 197 5.32 9.49 -16.73
C GLY A 197 6.75 9.80 -16.25
N PRO A 198 7.00 9.66 -14.94
CA PRO A 198 8.30 9.96 -14.36
C PRO A 198 9.32 8.82 -14.61
N ASN A 199 10.27 9.09 -15.52
CA ASN A 199 11.56 8.40 -15.67
C ASN A 199 11.51 6.93 -16.20
N ASP A 200 11.78 6.81 -17.50
CA ASP A 200 11.84 5.58 -18.33
C ASP A 200 12.87 4.49 -17.95
N ASN A 201 13.68 4.70 -16.90
CA ASN A 201 14.77 3.78 -16.58
C ASN A 201 14.38 2.74 -15.53
N ALA A 202 14.75 1.49 -15.80
CA ALA A 202 14.62 0.40 -14.84
C ALA A 202 15.31 0.72 -13.50
N LYS A 203 14.66 0.32 -12.40
CA LYS A 203 15.13 0.50 -11.02
C LYS A 203 15.60 -0.83 -10.45
N PHE A 204 16.69 -0.81 -9.70
CA PHE A 204 17.15 -1.96 -8.92
C PHE A 204 17.05 -1.62 -7.43
N ILE A 205 16.21 -2.36 -6.72
CA ILE A 205 15.87 -2.13 -5.33
C ILE A 205 16.47 -3.25 -4.49
N VAL A 206 17.11 -2.85 -3.39
CA VAL A 206 17.54 -3.73 -2.30
C VAL A 206 16.79 -3.27 -1.07
N SER A 207 16.02 -4.16 -0.46
CA SER A 207 15.19 -3.85 0.70
C SER A 207 15.50 -4.76 1.87
N LEU A 208 15.67 -4.16 3.05
CA LEU A 208 15.84 -4.83 4.33
C LEU A 208 14.64 -4.47 5.22
N SER A 209 14.02 -5.46 5.86
CA SER A 209 13.02 -5.28 6.91
C SER A 209 13.39 -6.12 8.13
N LEU A 210 13.35 -5.53 9.32
CA LEU A 210 13.70 -6.19 10.57
C LEU A 210 12.51 -6.09 11.54
N PRO A 211 11.83 -7.21 11.85
CA PRO A 211 10.82 -7.23 12.90
C PRO A 211 11.48 -7.00 14.27
N ILE A 212 10.77 -6.30 15.15
CA ILE A 212 11.20 -6.05 16.52
C ILE A 212 10.43 -6.97 17.45
N GLU A 213 11.14 -7.87 18.13
CA GLU A 213 10.58 -8.73 19.18
C GLU A 213 10.74 -8.05 20.55
N PHE A 214 9.72 -8.19 21.42
CA PHE A 214 9.71 -7.72 22.81
C PHE A 214 9.71 -8.89 23.81
#